data_AF-A0A534XFQ0-F1
#
_entry.id   AF-A0A534XFQ0-F1
#
_cell.length_a   1.000
_cell.length_b   1.000
_cell.length_c   1.000
_cell.angle_alpha   90.00
_cell.angle_beta   90.00
_cell.angle_gamma   90.00
#
_symmetry.space_group_name_H-M   'P 1'
#
loop_
_entity.id
_entity.type
_entity.pdbx_description
1 polymer ?
#
loop_
_entity_poly.entity_id
_entity_poly.type
_entity_poly.pdbx_seq_one_letter_code
_entity_poly.pdbx_strand_id
1 'polypeptide(L)' 'MRGREVRRVRKLLGLSQRAFAERVGVAGNTVARWERDELTVGSTAAILIRLLGDLQRKEESQR' A
#
# COMPACT_ATOMS: atom_id res chain seq x y z
N MET A 1 -2.44 -5.88 8.99
CA MET A 1 -3.11 -5.44 7.75
C MET A 1 -3.10 -6.61 6.78
N ARG A 2 -4.21 -6.89 6.12
CA ARG A 2 -4.36 -8.02 5.17
C ARG A 2 -4.07 -7.57 3.73
N GLY A 3 -3.80 -8.53 2.85
CA GLY A 3 -3.45 -8.29 1.44
C GLY A 3 -4.47 -7.47 0.68
N ARG A 4 -5.77 -7.73 0.89
CA ARG A 4 -6.84 -6.93 0.30
C ARG A 4 -6.78 -5.43 0.67
N GLU A 5 -6.32 -5.11 1.88
CA GLU A 5 -6.22 -3.73 2.34
C GLU A 5 -5.03 -3.03 1.68
N VAL A 6 -3.91 -3.74 1.50
CA VAL A 6 -2.75 -3.28 0.71
C VAL A 6 -3.20 -2.92 -0.71
N ARG A 7 -3.90 -3.86 -1.37
CA ARG A 7 -4.37 -3.71 -2.74
C ARG A 7 -5.30 -2.51 -2.89
N ARG A 8 -6.20 -2.30 -1.92
CA ARG A 8 -7.13 -1.17 -1.90
C ARG A 8 -6.38 0.17 -1.86
N VAL A 9 -5.43 0.34 -0.94
CA VAL A 9 -4.65 1.59 -0.85
C VAL A 9 -3.81 1.81 -2.11
N ARG A 10 -3.15 0.77 -2.61
CA ARG A 10 -2.37 0.89 -3.85
C ARG A 10 -3.22 1.35 -5.04
N LYS A 11 -4.42 0.78 -5.18
CA LYS A 11 -5.36 1.13 -6.26
C LYS A 11 -5.90 2.55 -6.09
N LEU A 12 -6.18 2.98 -4.86
CA LEU A 12 -6.54 4.37 -4.55
C LEU A 12 -5.45 5.35 -5.03
N LEU A 13 -4.18 5.01 -4.82
CA LEU A 13 -3.05 5.81 -5.28
C LEU A 13 -2.78 5.71 -6.81
N GLY A 14 -3.52 4.88 -7.55
CA GLY A 14 -3.29 4.66 -8.98
C GLY A 14 -1.99 3.92 -9.33
N LEU A 15 -1.38 3.20 -8.38
CA LEU A 15 -0.03 2.64 -8.54
C LEU A 15 -0.01 1.16 -8.99
N SER A 16 1.02 0.81 -9.78
CA SER A 16 1.42 -0.59 -10.01
C SER A 16 2.01 -1.20 -8.72
N GLN A 17 2.10 -2.54 -8.64
CA GLN A 17 2.72 -3.21 -7.48
C GLN A 17 4.18 -2.77 -7.29
N ARG A 18 4.93 -2.62 -8.39
CA ARG A 18 6.33 -2.15 -8.36
C ARG A 18 6.44 -0.71 -7.84
N ALA A 19 5.66 0.22 -8.40
CA ALA A 19 5.70 1.62 -7.98
C ALA A 19 5.24 1.80 -6.51
N PHE A 20 4.28 0.98 -6.07
CA PHE A 20 3.86 0.94 -4.68
C PHE A 20 4.96 0.40 -3.76
N ALA A 21 5.67 -0.65 -4.17
CA ALA A 21 6.80 -1.20 -3.43
C ALA A 21 7.93 -0.17 -3.25
N GLU A 22 8.27 0.56 -4.32
CA GLU A 22 9.23 1.67 -4.29
C GLU A 22 8.81 2.75 -3.31
N ARG A 23 7.52 3.15 -3.32
CA ARG A 23 7.00 4.17 -2.42
C ARG A 23 6.93 3.74 -0.95
N VAL A 24 6.75 2.45 -0.68
CA VAL A 24 6.76 1.89 0.69
C VAL A 24 8.19 1.55 1.14
N GLY A 25 9.16 1.44 0.23
CA GLY A 25 10.54 1.09 0.53
C GLY A 25 10.78 -0.41 0.72
N VAL A 26 10.08 -1.26 -0.05
CA VAL A 26 10.24 -2.73 -0.02
C VAL A 26 10.55 -3.31 -1.39
N ALA A 27 11.03 -4.55 -1.42
CA ALA A 27 11.26 -5.27 -2.69
C ALA A 27 9.96 -5.44 -3.48
N GLY A 28 10.05 -5.40 -4.82
CA GLY A 28 8.88 -5.42 -5.71
C GLY A 28 7.98 -6.65 -5.55
N ASN A 29 8.56 -7.82 -5.27
CA ASN A 29 7.81 -9.06 -5.04
C ASN A 29 7.08 -9.08 -3.68
N THR A 30 7.51 -8.28 -2.70
CA THR A 30 6.90 -8.22 -1.36
C THR A 30 5.44 -7.79 -1.42
N VAL A 31 5.11 -6.79 -2.25
CA VAL A 31 3.73 -6.32 -2.41
C VAL A 31 2.85 -7.39 -3.03
N ALA A 32 3.34 -8.11 -4.04
CA ALA A 32 2.58 -9.20 -4.66
C ALA A 32 2.27 -10.33 -3.65
N ARG A 33 3.25 -10.69 -2.81
CA ARG A 33 3.08 -11.69 -1.74
C ARG A 33 2.13 -11.21 -0.65
N TRP A 34 2.23 -9.95 -0.23
CA TRP A 34 1.28 -9.35 0.71
C TRP A 34 -0.14 -9.40 0.15
N GLU A 35 -0.36 -9.00 -1.11
CA GLU A 35 -1.69 -8.98 -1.72
C GLU A 35 -2.33 -10.35 -1.91
N ARG A 36 -1.53 -11.41 -1.99
CA ARG A 36 -1.97 -12.82 -2.01
C ARG A 36 -2.05 -13.45 -0.61
N ASP A 37 -1.83 -12.67 0.44
CA ASP A 37 -1.75 -13.13 1.83
C ASP A 37 -0.68 -14.25 2.05
N GLU A 38 0.33 -14.33 1.19
CA GLU A 38 1.48 -15.26 1.29
C GLU A 38 2.58 -14.77 2.25
N LEU A 39 2.50 -13.49 2.64
CA LEU A 39 3.43 -12.87 3.56
C LEU A 39 2.66 -11.89 4.45
N THR A 40 2.97 -11.91 5.75
CA THR A 40 2.38 -10.95 6.70
C THR A 40 2.98 -9.57 6.51
N VAL A 41 2.13 -8.53 6.54
CA VAL A 41 2.58 -7.13 6.50
C VAL A 41 3.08 -6.74 7.88
N GLY A 42 4.36 -6.35 7.98
CA GLY A 42 4.95 -5.83 9.21
C GLY A 42 4.27 -4.54 9.71
N SER A 43 4.36 -4.27 11.02
CA SER A 43 3.68 -3.14 11.68
C SER A 43 4.03 -1.78 11.06
N THR A 44 5.32 -1.51 10.83
CA THR A 44 5.79 -0.25 10.23
C THR A 44 5.20 -0.02 8.84
N ALA A 45 5.27 -1.04 7.97
CA ALA A 45 4.69 -0.96 6.63
C ALA A 45 3.17 -0.78 6.69
N ALA A 46 2.48 -1.46 7.60
CA ALA A 46 1.04 -1.30 7.78
C ALA A 46 0.65 0.12 8.22
N ILE A 47 1.44 0.75 9.10
CA ILE A 47 1.22 2.15 9.51
C ILE A 47 1.43 3.09 8.32
N LEU A 48 2.56 2.97 7.62
CA LEU A 48 2.89 3.81 6.46
C LEU A 48 1.81 3.71 5.38
N ILE A 49 1.34 2.50 5.07
CA ILE A 49 0.32 2.28 4.03
C ILE A 49 -1.01 2.94 4.43
N ARG A 50 -1.41 2.88 5.69
CA ARG A 50 -2.62 3.60 6.16
C ARG A 50 -2.46 5.10 5.98
N LEU A 51 -1.33 5.65 6.39
CA LEU A 51 -1.04 7.08 6.28
C LEU A 51 -1.06 7.56 4.82
N LEU A 52 -0.43 6.81 3.90
CA LEU A 52 -0.47 7.11 2.47
C LEU A 52 -1.91 7.14 1.94
N GLY A 53 -2.75 6.21 2.37
CA GLY A 53 -4.16 6.18 1.99
C GLY A 53 -4.98 7.35 2.57
N ASP A 54 -4.68 7.79 3.79
CA ASP A 54 -5.33 8.94 4.43
C ASP A 54 -4.93 10.27 3.76
N LEU A 55 -3.64 10.43 3.43
CA LEU A 55 -3.14 11.63 2.75
C LEU A 55 -3.77 11.78 1.36
N GLN A 56 -3.85 10.70 0.59
CA GLN A 56 -4.49 10.72 -0.74
C GLN A 56 -5.95 11.19 -0.68
N ARG A 57 -6.73 10.70 0.29
CA ARG A 57 -8.14 11.13 0.46
C ARG A 57 -8.26 12.60 0.84
N LYS A 58 -7.34 13.12 1.66
CA LYS A 58 -7.31 14.53 2.04
C LYS A 58 -7.00 15.41 0.83
N GLU A 59 -6.05 15.01 0.00
CA GLU A 59 -5.72 15.74 -1.24
C GLU A 59 -6.90 15.76 -2.22
N GLU A 60 -7.64 14.65 -2.36
CA GLU A 60 -8.83 14.57 -3.23
C GLU A 60 -9.98 15.43 -2.71
N SER A 61 -10.19 15.53 -1.40
CA SER A 61 -11.25 16.36 -0.81
C SER A 61 -10.99 17.87 -0.92
N GLN A 62 -9.77 18.28 -1.26
CA GLN A 62 -9.36 19.69 -1.39
C GLN A 62 -9.37 20.18 -2.84
N ARG A 63 -9.65 19.30 -3.80
CA ARG A 63 -9.78 19.59 -5.24
C ARG A 63 -11.24 19.73 -5.62
#